data_AF-A0A959Y9A8-F1
#
_entry.id   AF-A0A959Y9A8-F1
#
_cell.length_a   1.000
_cell.length_b   1.000
_cell.length_c   1.000
_cell.angle_alpha   90.00
_cell.angle_beta   90.00
_cell.angle_gamma   90.00
#
_symmetry.space_group_name_H-M   'P 1'
#
loop_
_entity.id
_entity.type
_entity.pdbx_description
1 polymer ?
#
loop_
_entity_poly.entity_id
_entity_poly.type
_entity_poly.pdbx_seq_one_letter_code
_entity_poly.pdbx_strand_id
1 'polypeptide(L)' 'MPATSFLETPIEFLKGVGPQRGEVLRGELGIATFGDLLLHVPFRYVDR' A
#
# COMPACT_ATOMS: atom_id res chain seq x y z
N MET A 1 7.86 14.79 19.96
CA MET A 1 6.71 14.83 19.03
C MET A 1 6.70 13.50 18.31
N PRO A 2 5.73 12.60 18.53
CA PRO A 2 5.66 11.41 17.70
C PRO A 2 5.31 11.91 16.30
N ALA A 3 6.25 11.79 15.36
CA ALA A 3 5.92 11.94 13.96
C ALA A 3 4.98 10.78 13.66
N THR A 4 3.68 11.04 13.54
CA THR A 4 2.72 10.04 13.07
C THR A 4 3.30 9.50 11.77
N SER A 5 3.80 8.27 11.82
CA SER A 5 4.64 7.72 10.78
C SER A 5 3.80 7.71 9.51
N PHE A 6 4.08 8.59 8.55
CA PHE A 6 3.30 8.70 7.31
C PHE A 6 3.09 7.33 6.63
N LEU A 7 4.04 6.43 6.84
CA LEU A 7 4.05 5.04 6.37
C LEU A 7 3.00 4.14 7.05
N GLU A 8 2.52 4.46 8.24
CA GLU A 8 1.44 3.74 8.95
C GLU A 8 0.04 4.13 8.45
N THR A 9 -0.06 5.11 7.55
CA THR A 9 -1.35 5.53 6.98
C THR A 9 -1.99 4.36 6.23
N PRO A 10 -3.28 4.06 6.47
CA PRO A 10 -3.99 3.01 5.75
C PRO A 10 -4.00 3.27 4.23
N ILE A 11 -3.84 2.21 3.44
CA ILE A 11 -3.75 2.30 1.98
C ILE A 11 -5.00 2.90 1.32
N GLU A 12 -6.15 2.87 2.00
CA GLU A 12 -7.44 3.43 1.58
C GLU A 12 -7.42 4.96 1.42
N PHE A 13 -6.49 5.64 2.09
CA PHE A 13 -6.29 7.09 1.95
C PHE A 13 -5.42 7.44 0.73
N LEU A 14 -4.83 6.45 0.05
CA LEU A 14 -4.09 6.67 -1.17
C LEU A 14 -5.08 7.02 -2.28
N LYS A 15 -4.87 8.17 -2.93
CA LYS A 15 -5.72 8.64 -4.01
C LYS A 15 -5.80 7.59 -5.14
N GLY A 16 -6.99 7.08 -5.41
CA GLY A 16 -7.22 6.02 -6.41
C GLY A 16 -7.29 4.61 -5.82
N VAL A 17 -6.98 4.43 -4.54
CA VAL A 17 -7.24 3.21 -3.76
C VAL A 17 -8.40 3.50 -2.82
N GLY A 18 -9.62 3.53 -3.36
CA GLY A 18 -10.81 3.61 -2.50
C GLY A 18 -10.96 2.36 -1.61
N PRO A 19 -11.94 2.34 -0.71
CA PRO A 19 -12.13 1.25 0.27
C PRO A 19 -12.20 -0.14 -0.40
N GLN A 20 -12.89 -0.22 -1.54
CA GLN A 20 -13.03 -1.47 -2.30
C GLN A 20 -11.70 -2.00 -2.87
N ARG A 21 -10.79 -1.13 -3.29
CA ARG A 21 -9.45 -1.53 -3.74
C ARG A 21 -8.52 -1.81 -2.56
N GLY A 22 -8.70 -1.11 -1.45
CA GLY A 22 -7.98 -1.33 -0.22
C GLY A 22 -8.22 -2.73 0.37
N GLU A 23 -9.47 -3.22 0.31
CA GLU A 23 -9.80 -4.59 0.71
C GLU A 23 -9.09 -5.64 -0.15
N VAL A 24 -9.07 -5.45 -1.48
CA VAL A 24 -8.36 -6.37 -2.39
C VAL A 24 -6.84 -6.34 -2.13
N LEU A 25 -6.25 -5.15 -1.96
CA LEU A 25 -4.82 -5.00 -1.64
C LEU A 25 -4.45 -5.66 -0.31
N ARG A 26 -5.29 -5.55 0.71
CA ARG A 26 -5.09 -6.26 1.99
C ARG A 26 -5.27 -7.76 1.85
N GLY A 27 -6.32 -8.19 1.16
CA GLY A 27 -6.70 -9.59 1.06
C GLY A 27 -5.76 -10.40 0.17
N GLU A 28 -5.38 -9.87 -0.99
CA GLU A 28 -4.58 -10.60 -1.97
C GLU A 28 -3.09 -10.35 -1.83
N LEU A 29 -2.68 -9.12 -1.54
CA LEU A 29 -1.28 -8.71 -1.53
C LEU A 29 -0.72 -8.46 -0.12
N GLY A 30 -1.57 -8.48 0.91
CA GLY A 30 -1.16 -8.20 2.29
C GLY A 30 -0.76 -6.74 2.54
N ILE A 31 -1.13 -5.82 1.64
CA ILE A 31 -0.74 -4.41 1.70
C ILE A 31 -1.84 -3.63 2.45
N ALA A 32 -1.57 -3.25 3.70
CA ALA A 32 -2.53 -2.52 4.53
C ALA A 32 -2.18 -1.04 4.69
N THR A 33 -0.90 -0.72 4.63
CA THR A 33 -0.35 0.61 4.90
C THR A 33 0.47 1.15 3.73
N PHE A 34 0.78 2.45 3.77
CA PHE A 34 1.66 3.09 2.80
C PHE A 34 3.08 2.49 2.83
N GLY A 35 3.54 2.08 4.01
CA GLY A 35 4.82 1.38 4.18
C GLY A 35 4.83 0.03 3.46
N ASP A 36 3.76 -0.74 3.58
CA ASP A 36 3.66 -2.06 2.91
C ASP A 36 3.74 -1.90 1.39
N LEU A 37 3.05 -0.89 0.84
CA LEU A 37 3.09 -0.61 -0.60
C LEU A 37 4.50 -0.21 -1.06
N LEU A 38 5.19 0.63 -0.26
CA LEU A 38 6.54 1.08 -0.57
C LEU A 38 7.55 -0.07 -0.58
N LEU A 39 7.39 -1.02 0.34
CA LEU A 39 8.24 -2.21 0.48
C LEU A 39 7.82 -3.35 -0.45
N HIS A 40 6.67 -3.22 -1.12
CA HIS A 40 6.18 -4.19 -2.10
C HIS A 40 6.89 -4.00 -3.45
N VAL A 41 8.02 -4.69 -3.62
CA VAL A 41 8.83 -4.65 -4.84
C VAL A 41 8.36 -5.70 -5.87
N PRO A 42 8.43 -5.40 -7.18
CA PRO A 42 8.05 -6.36 -8.20
C PRO A 42 8.99 -7.56 -8.21
N PHE A 43 8.41 -8.77 -8.32
CA PHE A 43 9.18 -10.02 -8.43
C PHE A 43 10.09 -10.05 -9.68
N ARG A 44 9.66 -9.39 -10.75
CA ARG A 44 10.40 -9.31 -12.01
C ARG A 44 10.11 -7.99 -12.70
N TYR A 45 11.17 -7.30 -13.13
CA TYR A 45 11.07 -6.17 -14.03
C TYR A 45 10.96 -6.68 -15.47
N VAL A 46 9.93 -6.23 -16.20
CA VAL A 46 9.76 -6.51 -17.62
C VAL A 46 9.80 -5.17 -18.34
N ASP A 47 10.92 -4.91 -19.01
CA ASP A 47 11.07 -3.83 -19.97
C ASP A 47 10.47 -4.31 -21.30
N ARG A 48 9.51 -3.57 -21.87
CA ARG A 48 8.89 -3.86 -23.17
C ARG A 48 9.10 -2.69 -24.11
#